data_AF-A0AAV4E286-F1
#
_entry.id   AF-A0AAV4E286-F1
#
_cell.length_a   1.000
_cell.length_b   1.000
_cell.length_c   1.000
_cell.angle_alpha   90.00
_cell.angle_beta   90.00
_cell.angle_gamma   90.00
#
_symmetry.space_group_name_H-M   'P 1'
#
loop_
_entity.id
_entity.type
_entity.pdbx_description
1 polymer ?
#
loop_
_entity_poly.entity_id
_entity_poly.type
_entity_poly.pdbx_seq_one_letter_code
_entity_poly.pdbx_strand_id
1 'polypeptide(L)'
;MSDLRLSQAAGRYDGEDVTMLDLGLSKAAGRYDGEYLKMSDLGLSQAAGKYDGEDVKMSDLGLSQAAGKYDGKDVTMSDLRLSQAAGRYDGEDVTMSDLGLSQAAGRYDGADVTMSDLGLSQAAGRYDGKDVKMSDLGLSQAAGRYDGEDVTMSDLELSKAAGRYDGEYVTMSDLGLSQAAGRYDGEYVKMSDLGLSQAAGKYDGEDVKMSDMG
;
A
#
# COMPACT_ATOMS: atom_id res chain seq x y z
N MET A 1 15.74 -39.48 -13.29
CA MET A 1 15.97 -38.03 -13.36
C MET A 1 15.39 -37.44 -12.08
N SER A 2 16.22 -36.84 -11.24
CA SER A 2 15.77 -36.16 -10.03
C SER A 2 15.34 -34.76 -10.40
N ASP A 3 14.04 -34.47 -10.28
CA ASP A 3 13.52 -33.11 -10.37
C ASP A 3 14.21 -32.26 -9.30
N LEU A 4 15.10 -31.36 -9.74
CA LEU A 4 15.65 -30.34 -8.86
C LEU A 4 14.55 -29.29 -8.65
N ARG A 5 13.60 -29.57 -7.76
CA ARG A 5 12.69 -28.54 -7.26
C ARG A 5 13.53 -27.55 -6.46
N LEU A 6 13.87 -26.42 -7.07
CA LEU A 6 14.50 -25.29 -6.39
C LEU A 6 13.51 -24.83 -5.32
N SER A 7 13.67 -25.27 -4.07
CA SER A 7 12.72 -24.92 -3.01
C SER A 7 12.97 -23.50 -2.50
N GLN A 8 14.16 -22.94 -2.72
CA GLN A 8 14.54 -21.61 -2.27
C GLN A 8 15.40 -20.93 -3.34
N ALA A 9 15.12 -19.68 -3.66
CA ALA A 9 16.05 -18.83 -4.39
C ALA A 9 16.64 -17.81 -3.42
N ALA A 10 17.97 -17.79 -3.32
CA ALA A 10 18.67 -16.72 -2.63
C ALA A 10 19.94 -16.32 -3.35
N GLY A 11 20.20 -15.01 -3.44
CA GLY A 11 21.33 -14.51 -4.22
C GLY A 11 21.41 -12.99 -4.34
N ARG A 12 22.43 -12.56 -5.09
CA ARG A 12 22.57 -11.20 -5.63
C ARG A 12 22.43 -11.28 -7.14
N TYR A 13 21.63 -10.40 -7.71
CA TYR A 13 21.34 -10.35 -9.13
C TYR A 13 21.49 -8.90 -9.57
N ASP A 14 22.52 -8.64 -10.38
CA ASP A 14 22.87 -7.30 -10.84
C ASP A 14 22.80 -7.29 -12.39
N GLY A 15 22.19 -6.28 -13.00
CA GLY A 15 22.07 -6.15 -14.46
C GLY A 15 21.26 -4.93 -14.88
N GLU A 16 21.26 -4.57 -16.16
CA GLU A 16 20.39 -3.49 -16.69
C GLU A 16 18.91 -3.88 -16.53
N ASP A 17 18.55 -5.07 -17.01
CA ASP A 17 17.24 -5.69 -16.78
C ASP A 17 17.38 -6.91 -15.87
N VAL A 18 16.67 -6.95 -14.74
CA VAL A 18 16.59 -8.13 -13.88
C VAL A 18 15.14 -8.59 -13.77
N THR A 19 14.86 -9.74 -14.39
CA THR A 19 13.51 -10.32 -14.46
C THR A 19 13.45 -11.69 -13.79
N MET A 20 12.43 -11.91 -12.94
CA MET A 20 12.06 -13.23 -12.41
C MET A 20 10.62 -13.59 -12.79
N LEU A 21 10.44 -14.75 -13.45
CA LEU A 21 9.14 -15.23 -13.94
C LEU A 21 8.95 -16.71 -13.61
N ASP A 22 7.70 -17.11 -13.36
CA ASP A 22 7.23 -18.52 -13.37
C ASP A 22 8.06 -19.47 -12.47
N LEU A 23 8.35 -19.04 -11.24
CA LEU A 23 9.05 -19.86 -10.25
C LEU A 23 8.11 -20.29 -9.12
N GLY A 24 7.87 -21.61 -9.03
CA GLY A 24 7.25 -22.24 -7.87
C GLY A 24 8.28 -22.52 -6.76
N LEU A 25 8.76 -21.49 -6.06
CA LEU A 25 9.68 -21.67 -4.92
C LEU A 25 8.88 -21.70 -3.61
N SER A 26 9.40 -22.39 -2.60
CA SER A 26 8.85 -22.22 -1.24
C SER A 26 9.26 -20.87 -0.65
N LYS A 27 10.48 -20.39 -0.91
CA LYS A 27 10.99 -19.10 -0.40
C LYS A 27 11.85 -18.37 -1.44
N ALA A 28 11.75 -17.06 -1.48
CA ALA A 28 12.69 -16.22 -2.22
C ALA A 28 13.31 -15.19 -1.27
N ALA A 29 14.63 -15.08 -1.24
CA ALA A 29 15.29 -13.98 -0.54
C ALA A 29 16.57 -13.50 -1.19
N GLY A 30 16.68 -12.21 -1.52
CA GLY A 30 17.83 -11.74 -2.30
C GLY A 30 18.00 -10.25 -2.34
N ARG A 31 19.07 -9.84 -3.05
CA ARG A 31 19.28 -8.47 -3.48
C ARG A 31 19.24 -8.43 -5.00
N TYR A 32 18.48 -7.49 -5.52
CA TYR A 32 18.23 -7.29 -6.94
C TYR A 32 18.55 -5.84 -7.24
N ASP A 33 19.49 -5.63 -8.15
CA ASP A 33 19.99 -4.31 -8.54
C ASP A 33 19.93 -4.22 -10.06
N GLY A 34 19.16 -3.27 -10.58
CA GLY A 34 19.07 -3.06 -12.01
C GLY A 34 18.15 -1.94 -12.41
N GLU A 35 18.39 -1.32 -13.57
CA GLU A 35 17.61 -0.20 -14.08
C GLU A 35 16.12 -0.56 -14.14
N TYR A 36 15.81 -1.75 -14.66
CA TYR A 36 14.45 -2.30 -14.69
C TYR A 36 14.37 -3.63 -13.93
N LEU A 37 13.64 -3.63 -12.82
CA LEU A 37 13.32 -4.80 -12.03
C LEU A 37 11.89 -5.25 -12.27
N LYS A 38 11.70 -6.50 -12.71
CA LYS A 38 10.37 -7.11 -12.85
C LYS A 38 10.29 -8.48 -12.17
N MET A 39 9.29 -8.68 -11.32
CA MET A 39 8.90 -10.04 -10.89
C MET A 39 7.42 -10.26 -11.11
N SER A 40 7.10 -11.35 -11.80
CA SER A 40 5.71 -11.76 -11.98
C SER A 40 5.52 -13.27 -11.93
N ASP A 41 4.26 -13.68 -11.74
CA ASP A 41 3.83 -15.07 -11.82
C ASP A 41 4.54 -15.99 -10.83
N LEU A 42 4.74 -15.52 -9.58
CA LEU A 42 5.41 -16.31 -8.53
C LEU A 42 4.40 -16.80 -7.47
N GLY A 43 4.44 -18.10 -7.21
CA GLY A 43 3.77 -18.70 -6.05
C GLY A 43 4.78 -19.05 -4.98
N LEU A 44 4.88 -18.25 -3.92
CA LEU A 44 5.83 -18.46 -2.82
C LEU A 44 5.11 -18.61 -1.48
N SER A 45 5.72 -19.30 -0.51
CA SER A 45 5.24 -19.18 0.87
C SER A 45 5.75 -17.90 1.53
N GLN A 46 7.01 -17.53 1.26
CA GLN A 46 7.67 -16.38 1.84
C GLN A 46 8.57 -15.67 0.82
N ALA A 47 8.45 -14.36 0.69
CA ALA A 47 9.37 -13.53 -0.08
C ALA A 47 10.00 -12.47 0.81
N ALA A 48 11.32 -12.33 0.77
CA ALA A 48 11.98 -11.19 1.40
C ALA A 48 13.24 -10.69 0.70
N GLY A 49 13.32 -9.41 0.33
CA GLY A 49 14.45 -8.93 -0.44
C GLY A 49 14.69 -7.42 -0.39
N LYS A 50 15.81 -7.01 -0.98
CA LYS A 50 16.05 -5.63 -1.39
C LYS A 50 15.98 -5.58 -2.92
N TYR A 51 15.18 -4.68 -3.45
CA TYR A 51 14.98 -4.41 -4.86
C TYR A 51 15.34 -2.94 -5.08
N ASP A 52 16.33 -2.68 -5.92
CA ASP A 52 16.93 -1.36 -6.16
C ASP A 52 17.01 -1.14 -7.68
N GLY A 53 16.34 -0.14 -8.22
CA GLY A 53 16.28 0.11 -9.65
C GLY A 53 15.63 1.44 -10.03
N GLU A 54 15.63 1.84 -11.30
CA GLU A 54 14.82 3.00 -11.70
C GLU A 54 13.34 2.62 -11.67
N ASP A 55 12.99 1.48 -12.27
CA ASP A 55 11.63 0.93 -12.23
C ASP A 55 11.60 -0.41 -11.50
N VAL A 56 10.79 -0.49 -10.44
CA VAL A 56 10.59 -1.72 -9.65
C VAL A 56 9.14 -2.16 -9.73
N LYS A 57 8.89 -3.24 -10.50
CA LYS A 57 7.55 -3.80 -10.70
C LYS A 57 7.40 -5.22 -10.15
N MET A 58 6.39 -5.40 -9.30
CA MET A 58 5.94 -6.73 -8.85
C MET A 58 4.48 -6.92 -9.24
N SER A 59 4.16 -8.01 -9.95
CA SER A 59 2.77 -8.34 -10.28
C SER A 59 2.48 -9.83 -10.10
N ASP A 60 1.21 -10.19 -9.98
CA ASP A 60 0.76 -11.59 -10.06
C ASP A 60 1.44 -12.53 -9.04
N LEU A 61 1.66 -12.06 -7.82
CA LEU A 61 2.31 -12.86 -6.77
C LEU A 61 1.27 -13.44 -5.78
N GLY A 62 1.33 -14.75 -5.58
CA GLY A 62 0.61 -15.44 -4.52
C GLY A 62 1.57 -15.78 -3.38
N LEU A 63 1.50 -15.05 -2.25
CA LEU A 63 2.41 -15.26 -1.12
C LEU A 63 1.67 -15.50 0.19
N SER A 64 2.21 -16.32 1.09
CA SER A 64 1.68 -16.31 2.48
C SER A 64 2.21 -15.09 3.24
N GLN A 65 3.50 -14.81 3.11
CA GLN A 65 4.16 -13.67 3.74
C GLN A 65 5.11 -12.96 2.78
N ALA A 66 5.05 -11.64 2.72
CA ALA A 66 5.99 -10.82 1.97
C ALA A 66 6.62 -9.75 2.87
N ALA A 67 7.94 -9.59 2.80
CA ALA A 67 8.60 -8.46 3.42
C ALA A 67 9.84 -7.98 2.67
N GLY A 68 9.89 -6.71 2.25
CA GLY A 68 11.02 -6.23 1.45
C GLY A 68 11.29 -4.73 1.57
N LYS A 69 12.45 -4.32 1.05
CA LYS A 69 12.72 -2.93 0.68
C LYS A 69 12.69 -2.83 -0.84
N TYR A 70 11.87 -1.94 -1.37
CA TYR A 70 11.72 -1.62 -2.78
C TYR A 70 12.10 -0.15 -2.92
N ASP A 71 13.08 0.12 -3.77
CA ASP A 71 13.74 1.41 -3.91
C ASP A 71 13.87 1.68 -5.41
N GLY A 72 13.26 2.77 -5.88
CA GLY A 72 13.35 3.17 -7.27
C GLY A 72 12.54 4.39 -7.62
N LYS A 73 12.75 4.99 -8.79
CA LYS A 73 11.95 6.14 -9.23
C LYS A 73 10.48 5.76 -9.29
N ASP A 74 10.15 4.64 -9.93
CA ASP A 74 8.79 4.13 -10.03
C ASP A 74 8.70 2.76 -9.32
N VAL A 75 7.91 2.67 -8.25
CA VAL A 75 7.68 1.42 -7.49
C VAL A 75 6.22 1.01 -7.63
N THR A 76 5.97 -0.08 -8.35
CA THR A 76 4.62 -0.60 -8.60
C THR A 76 4.45 -2.02 -8.05
N MET A 77 3.39 -2.22 -7.26
CA MET A 77 2.91 -3.55 -6.88
C MET A 77 1.45 -3.71 -7.34
N SER A 78 1.16 -4.73 -8.14
CA SER A 78 -0.21 -5.04 -8.57
C SER A 78 -0.55 -6.52 -8.40
N ASP A 79 -1.84 -6.85 -8.34
CA ASP A 79 -2.34 -8.22 -8.44
C ASP A 79 -1.73 -9.19 -7.41
N LEU A 80 -1.47 -8.72 -6.19
CA LEU A 80 -0.88 -9.54 -5.14
C LEU A 80 -1.95 -10.14 -4.23
N ARG A 81 -1.84 -11.44 -3.98
CA ARG A 81 -2.66 -12.15 -2.98
C ARG A 81 -1.78 -12.60 -1.84
N LEU A 82 -1.85 -11.89 -0.71
CA LEU A 82 -0.98 -12.13 0.45
C LEU A 82 -1.77 -12.42 1.72
N SER A 83 -1.31 -13.30 2.60
CA SER A 83 -1.88 -13.34 3.95
C SER A 83 -1.35 -12.18 4.78
N GLN A 84 -0.04 -11.94 4.74
CA GLN A 84 0.62 -10.86 5.46
C GLN A 84 1.65 -10.15 4.58
N ALA A 85 1.59 -8.83 4.54
CA ALA A 85 2.56 -8.00 3.84
C ALA A 85 3.20 -6.99 4.80
N ALA A 86 4.52 -6.90 4.80
CA ALA A 86 5.22 -5.82 5.49
C ALA A 86 6.44 -5.30 4.74
N GLY A 87 6.38 -4.09 4.19
CA GLY A 87 7.43 -3.58 3.31
C GLY A 87 7.81 -2.13 3.56
N ARG A 88 8.92 -1.73 2.94
CA ARG A 88 9.29 -0.33 2.71
C ARG A 88 9.37 -0.12 1.21
N TYR A 89 8.63 0.87 0.73
CA TYR A 89 8.53 1.24 -0.68
C TYR A 89 8.92 2.71 -0.75
N ASP A 90 9.93 3.02 -1.55
CA ASP A 90 10.66 4.28 -1.56
C ASP A 90 10.85 4.66 -3.04
N GLY A 91 10.29 5.79 -3.47
CA GLY A 91 10.39 6.24 -4.85
C GLY A 91 9.85 7.62 -5.14
N GLU A 92 9.89 8.07 -6.40
CA GLU A 92 9.14 9.26 -6.81
C GLU A 92 7.66 8.92 -6.89
N ASP A 93 7.32 7.83 -7.58
CA ASP A 93 5.98 7.31 -7.72
C ASP A 93 5.86 5.93 -7.05
N VAL A 94 5.00 5.82 -6.03
CA VAL A 94 4.73 4.56 -5.33
C VAL A 94 3.26 4.17 -5.52
N THR A 95 3.03 3.11 -6.29
CA THR A 95 1.69 2.62 -6.62
C THR A 95 1.45 1.21 -6.10
N MET A 96 0.33 1.01 -5.42
CA MET A 96 -0.19 -0.30 -5.05
C MET A 96 -1.63 -0.45 -5.54
N SER A 97 -1.91 -1.47 -6.36
CA SER A 97 -3.26 -1.75 -6.84
C SER A 97 -3.61 -3.24 -6.71
N ASP A 98 -4.91 -3.53 -6.69
CA ASP A 98 -5.44 -4.90 -6.83
C ASP A 98 -4.88 -5.89 -5.78
N LEU A 99 -4.70 -5.44 -4.54
CA LEU A 99 -4.15 -6.28 -3.47
C LEU A 99 -5.24 -6.92 -2.62
N GLY A 100 -5.23 -8.25 -2.54
CA GLY A 100 -6.03 -9.01 -1.58
C GLY A 100 -5.17 -9.44 -0.40
N LEU A 101 -5.27 -8.76 0.75
CA LEU A 101 -4.44 -9.05 1.93
C LEU A 101 -5.25 -9.34 3.19
N SER A 102 -4.82 -10.30 4.02
CA SER A 102 -5.44 -10.40 5.37
C SER A 102 -4.91 -9.30 6.28
N GLN A 103 -3.60 -9.07 6.29
CA GLN A 103 -2.96 -8.04 7.10
C GLN A 103 -1.86 -7.32 6.30
N ALA A 104 -1.89 -6.00 6.31
CA ALA A 104 -0.87 -5.17 5.66
C ALA A 104 -0.27 -4.19 6.65
N ALA A 105 1.07 -4.13 6.70
CA ALA A 105 1.79 -3.12 7.46
C ALA A 105 3.03 -2.61 6.73
N GLY A 106 2.96 -1.44 6.11
CA GLY A 106 4.04 -0.91 5.28
C GLY A 106 4.47 0.51 5.62
N ARG A 107 5.59 0.92 5.05
CA ARG A 107 5.95 2.32 4.84
C ARG A 107 6.06 2.58 3.36
N TYR A 108 5.38 3.61 2.89
CA TYR A 108 5.31 4.03 1.51
C TYR A 108 5.74 5.49 1.50
N ASP A 109 6.81 5.78 0.79
CA ASP A 109 7.48 7.08 0.77
C ASP A 109 7.71 7.45 -0.69
N GLY A 110 7.14 8.58 -1.12
CA GLY A 110 7.42 9.11 -2.44
C GLY A 110 6.77 10.45 -2.74
N ALA A 111 7.05 11.06 -3.87
CA ALA A 111 6.36 12.29 -4.25
C ALA A 111 4.85 12.02 -4.41
N ASP A 112 4.50 10.96 -5.14
CA ASP A 112 3.13 10.52 -5.33
C ASP A 112 2.96 9.10 -4.77
N VAL A 113 2.08 8.94 -3.78
CA VAL A 113 1.75 7.65 -3.17
C VAL A 113 0.29 7.32 -3.46
N THR A 114 0.06 6.31 -4.28
CA THR A 114 -1.28 5.87 -4.69
C THR A 114 -1.57 4.44 -4.24
N MET A 115 -2.74 4.24 -3.66
CA MET A 115 -3.26 2.93 -3.25
C MET A 115 -4.70 2.79 -3.74
N SER A 116 -4.98 1.81 -4.59
CA SER A 116 -6.33 1.55 -5.09
C SER A 116 -6.70 0.07 -5.01
N ASP A 117 -8.00 -0.22 -5.03
CA ASP A 117 -8.53 -1.58 -5.22
C ASP A 117 -8.00 -2.60 -4.20
N LEU A 118 -7.91 -2.21 -2.92
CA LEU A 118 -7.41 -3.09 -1.87
C LEU A 118 -8.55 -3.71 -1.06
N GLY A 119 -8.57 -5.04 -1.02
CA GLY A 119 -9.43 -5.80 -0.12
C GLY A 119 -8.63 -6.31 1.08
N LEU A 120 -8.75 -5.65 2.25
CA LEU A 120 -7.97 -6.02 3.44
C LEU A 120 -8.82 -6.30 4.68
N SER A 121 -8.42 -7.28 5.50
CA SER A 121 -9.05 -7.39 6.83
C SER A 121 -8.50 -6.34 7.79
N GLN A 122 -7.18 -6.12 7.80
CA GLN A 122 -6.53 -5.14 8.66
C GLN A 122 -5.39 -4.43 7.92
N ALA A 123 -5.40 -3.10 7.93
CA ALA A 123 -4.35 -2.27 7.36
C ALA A 123 -3.76 -1.32 8.40
N ALA A 124 -2.44 -1.31 8.52
CA ALA A 124 -1.71 -0.37 9.37
C ALA A 124 -0.43 0.11 8.69
N GLY A 125 -0.48 1.24 7.98
CA GLY A 125 0.64 1.77 7.21
C GLY A 125 1.09 3.16 7.63
N ARG A 126 2.25 3.57 7.10
CA ARG A 126 2.63 4.98 6.98
C ARG A 126 2.80 5.32 5.51
N TYR A 127 2.15 6.37 5.08
CA TYR A 127 2.13 6.87 3.71
C TYR A 127 2.59 8.31 3.79
N ASP A 128 3.69 8.62 3.12
CA ASP A 128 4.40 9.90 3.19
C ASP A 128 4.67 10.34 1.75
N GLY A 129 4.22 11.54 1.40
CA GLY A 129 4.48 12.10 0.08
C GLY A 129 3.95 13.50 -0.13
N LYS A 130 4.09 14.06 -1.32
CA LYS A 130 3.38 15.31 -1.64
C LYS A 130 1.90 15.00 -1.85
N ASP A 131 1.62 14.03 -2.71
CA ASP A 131 0.26 13.59 -3.00
C ASP A 131 0.06 12.17 -2.45
N VAL A 132 -0.82 12.03 -1.46
CA VAL A 132 -1.19 10.72 -0.89
C VAL A 132 -2.65 10.44 -1.22
N LYS A 133 -2.87 9.47 -2.11
CA LYS A 133 -4.21 9.07 -2.57
C LYS A 133 -4.54 7.63 -2.21
N MET A 134 -5.71 7.45 -1.60
CA MET A 134 -6.30 6.13 -1.39
C MET A 134 -7.72 6.10 -1.97
N SER A 135 -8.01 5.12 -2.81
CA SER A 135 -9.38 4.89 -3.31
C SER A 135 -9.77 3.42 -3.31
N ASP A 136 -11.07 3.15 -3.37
CA ASP A 136 -11.61 1.81 -3.62
C ASP A 136 -11.11 0.75 -2.62
N LEU A 137 -11.15 1.06 -1.32
CA LEU A 137 -10.69 0.15 -0.27
C LEU A 137 -11.86 -0.48 0.48
N GLY A 138 -11.90 -1.81 0.51
CA GLY A 138 -12.78 -2.57 1.39
C GLY A 138 -12.01 -3.10 2.60
N LEU A 139 -12.14 -2.45 3.77
CA LEU A 139 -11.40 -2.84 4.98
C LEU A 139 -12.26 -3.15 6.20
N SER A 140 -11.96 -4.21 6.93
CA SER A 140 -12.60 -4.40 8.25
C SER A 140 -12.04 -3.41 9.28
N GLN A 141 -10.73 -3.20 9.31
CA GLN A 141 -10.07 -2.26 10.22
C GLN A 141 -8.90 -1.54 9.54
N ALA A 142 -8.87 -0.22 9.65
CA ALA A 142 -7.78 0.61 9.14
C ALA A 142 -7.21 1.51 10.26
N ALA A 143 -5.90 1.48 10.44
CA ALA A 143 -5.17 2.33 11.37
C ALA A 143 -3.83 2.78 10.75
N GLY A 144 -3.88 3.80 9.90
CA GLY A 144 -2.72 4.34 9.19
C GLY A 144 -2.29 5.73 9.64
N ARG A 145 -1.13 6.17 9.18
CA ARG A 145 -0.74 7.58 9.13
C ARG A 145 -0.50 7.98 7.69
N TYR A 146 -1.14 9.05 7.27
CA TYR A 146 -1.09 9.61 5.94
C TYR A 146 -0.61 11.05 6.09
N ASP A 147 0.50 11.36 5.45
CA ASP A 147 1.22 12.62 5.59
C ASP A 147 1.54 13.13 4.18
N GLY A 148 1.10 14.34 3.84
CA GLY A 148 1.47 14.97 2.59
C GLY A 148 0.93 16.37 2.37
N GLU A 149 1.26 17.02 1.26
CA GLU A 149 0.67 18.31 0.91
C GLU A 149 -0.83 18.13 0.60
N ASP A 150 -1.14 17.14 -0.24
CA ASP A 150 -2.50 16.73 -0.59
C ASP A 150 -2.78 15.29 -0.11
N VAL A 151 -3.71 15.13 0.83
CA VAL A 151 -4.16 13.82 1.31
C VAL A 151 -5.60 13.58 0.89
N THR A 152 -5.83 12.63 -0.01
CA THR A 152 -7.15 12.29 -0.55
C THR A 152 -7.54 10.85 -0.25
N MET A 153 -8.76 10.66 0.24
CA MET A 153 -9.37 9.37 0.52
C MET A 153 -10.77 9.34 -0.09
N SER A 154 -11.03 8.42 -1.01
CA SER A 154 -12.37 8.25 -1.61
C SER A 154 -12.81 6.79 -1.62
N ASP A 155 -14.11 6.54 -1.73
CA ASP A 155 -14.67 5.22 -2.03
C ASP A 155 -14.20 4.13 -1.03
N LEU A 156 -14.25 4.42 0.26
CA LEU A 156 -13.79 3.49 1.30
C LEU A 156 -14.99 2.84 2.02
N GLU A 157 -15.05 1.52 2.00
CA GLU A 157 -15.97 0.74 2.82
C GLU A 157 -15.24 0.18 4.04
N LEU A 158 -15.35 0.85 5.20
CA LEU A 158 -14.66 0.45 6.43
C LEU A 158 -15.60 0.14 7.59
N SER A 159 -15.40 -0.99 8.26
CA SER A 159 -16.10 -1.22 9.54
C SER A 159 -15.53 -0.35 10.66
N LYS A 160 -14.21 -0.16 10.72
CA LYS A 160 -13.54 0.69 11.71
C LYS A 160 -12.34 1.42 11.12
N ALA A 161 -12.31 2.74 11.26
CA ALA A 161 -11.18 3.58 10.86
C ALA A 161 -10.63 4.37 12.05
N ALA A 162 -9.32 4.28 12.29
CA ALA A 162 -8.60 5.00 13.34
C ALA A 162 -7.22 5.47 12.85
N GLY A 163 -7.23 6.33 11.82
CA GLY A 163 -6.03 6.88 11.19
C GLY A 163 -5.66 8.30 11.66
N ARG A 164 -4.45 8.75 11.32
CA ARG A 164 -4.08 10.18 11.30
C ARG A 164 -3.85 10.60 9.86
N TYR A 165 -4.47 11.70 9.46
CA TYR A 165 -4.36 12.32 8.15
C TYR A 165 -3.84 13.74 8.39
N ASP A 166 -2.70 14.06 7.79
CA ASP A 166 -1.96 15.32 7.99
C ASP A 166 -1.59 15.87 6.63
N GLY A 167 -1.99 17.12 6.32
CA GLY A 167 -1.59 17.78 5.09
C GLY A 167 -2.13 19.19 4.90
N GLU A 168 -1.70 19.92 3.85
CA GLU A 168 -2.27 21.24 3.55
C GLU A 168 -3.75 21.09 3.18
N TYR A 169 -4.07 20.11 2.33
CA TYR A 169 -5.43 19.73 1.97
C TYR A 169 -5.70 18.28 2.37
N VAL A 170 -6.72 18.09 3.21
CA VAL A 170 -7.22 16.77 3.59
C VAL A 170 -8.64 16.60 3.07
N THR A 171 -8.82 15.74 2.07
CA THR A 171 -10.13 15.45 1.46
C THR A 171 -10.57 14.02 1.71
N MET A 172 -11.79 13.86 2.22
CA MET A 172 -12.46 12.57 2.38
C MET A 172 -13.82 12.60 1.65
N SER A 173 -14.08 11.64 0.78
CA SER A 173 -15.41 11.49 0.15
C SER A 173 -15.85 10.03 0.11
N ASP A 174 -17.16 9.80 -0.01
CA ASP A 174 -17.75 8.49 -0.31
C ASP A 174 -17.32 7.39 0.66
N LEU A 175 -17.36 7.68 1.97
CA LEU A 175 -16.96 6.71 2.99
C LEU A 175 -18.16 6.00 3.60
N GLY A 176 -18.24 4.68 3.45
CA GLY A 176 -19.14 3.80 4.18
C GLY A 176 -18.49 3.34 5.49
N LEU A 177 -18.78 4.02 6.61
CA LEU A 177 -18.12 3.79 7.89
C LEU A 177 -19.06 3.36 9.01
N SER A 178 -18.83 2.18 9.59
CA SER A 178 -19.55 1.82 10.82
C SER A 178 -19.01 2.62 12.03
N GLN A 179 -17.69 2.75 12.19
CA GLN A 179 -17.07 3.54 13.26
C GLN A 179 -15.84 4.30 12.77
N ALA A 180 -15.80 5.61 12.99
CA ALA A 180 -14.64 6.45 12.69
C ALA A 180 -14.08 7.13 13.96
N ALA A 181 -12.78 6.97 14.21
CA ALA A 181 -12.06 7.59 15.32
C ALA A 181 -10.69 8.14 14.87
N GLY A 182 -10.69 8.84 13.73
CA GLY A 182 -9.48 9.41 13.13
C GLY A 182 -9.11 10.79 13.65
N ARG A 183 -7.90 11.25 13.32
CA ARG A 183 -7.49 12.66 13.41
C ARG A 183 -7.18 13.19 12.03
N TYR A 184 -7.76 14.32 11.67
CA TYR A 184 -7.63 14.98 10.38
C TYR A 184 -7.10 16.39 10.67
N ASP A 185 -5.95 16.71 10.11
CA ASP A 185 -5.15 17.88 10.43
C ASP A 185 -4.72 18.52 9.11
N GLY A 186 -5.10 19.78 8.87
CA GLY A 186 -4.69 20.50 7.67
C GLY A 186 -5.23 21.91 7.51
N GLU A 187 -4.68 22.71 6.60
CA GLU A 187 -5.20 24.07 6.35
C GLU A 187 -6.65 24.00 5.86
N TYR A 188 -6.93 23.07 4.94
CA TYR A 188 -8.25 22.79 4.40
C TYR A 188 -8.65 21.33 4.65
N VAL A 189 -9.69 21.12 5.45
CA VAL A 189 -10.27 19.79 5.69
C VAL A 189 -11.65 19.70 5.08
N LYS A 190 -11.81 18.88 4.05
CA LYS A 190 -13.10 18.63 3.38
C LYS A 190 -13.56 17.20 3.61
N MET A 191 -14.82 17.05 4.01
CA MET A 191 -15.50 15.77 4.11
C MET A 191 -16.87 15.81 3.45
N SER A 192 -17.18 14.85 2.57
CA SER A 192 -18.51 14.70 1.97
C SER A 192 -18.93 13.23 1.90
N ASP A 193 -20.24 12.99 1.75
CA ASP A 193 -20.81 11.68 1.44
C ASP A 193 -20.38 10.58 2.43
N LEU A 194 -20.52 10.89 3.73
CA LEU A 194 -20.12 10.00 4.81
C LEU A 194 -21.33 9.21 5.33
N GLY A 195 -21.38 7.92 5.01
CA GLY A 195 -22.31 6.96 5.59
C GLY A 195 -21.82 6.51 6.98
N LEU A 196 -22.13 7.24 8.04
CA LEU A 196 -21.53 7.08 9.36
C LEU A 196 -22.51 6.61 10.43
N SER A 197 -22.30 5.41 10.98
CA SER A 197 -23.12 4.96 12.12
C SER A 197 -22.67 5.57 13.46
N GLN A 198 -21.35 5.79 13.64
CA GLN A 198 -20.74 6.45 14.80
C GLN A 198 -19.44 7.16 14.42
N ALA A 199 -19.31 8.44 14.80
CA ALA A 199 -18.12 9.26 14.56
C ALA A 199 -17.57 9.84 15.86
N ALA A 200 -16.28 9.64 16.11
CA ALA A 200 -15.51 10.15 17.23
C ALA A 200 -14.16 10.73 16.75
N GLY A 201 -14.15 11.36 15.58
CA GLY A 201 -12.96 11.97 14.98
C GLY A 201 -12.60 13.34 15.59
N LYS A 202 -11.34 13.74 15.43
CA LYS A 202 -10.89 15.12 15.66
C LYS A 202 -10.51 15.74 14.32
N TYR A 203 -10.97 16.96 14.08
CA TYR A 203 -10.74 17.71 12.85
C TYR A 203 -10.13 19.04 13.25
N ASP A 204 -8.94 19.33 12.74
CA ASP A 204 -8.18 20.55 13.00
C ASP A 204 -7.80 21.18 11.66
N GLY A 205 -8.04 22.49 11.54
CA GLY A 205 -7.79 23.22 10.31
C GLY A 205 -8.38 24.62 10.26
N GLU A 206 -7.88 25.46 9.35
CA GLU A 206 -8.35 26.83 9.15
C GLU A 206 -9.74 26.86 8.50
N ASP A 207 -9.97 25.98 7.52
CA ASP A 207 -11.27 25.78 6.86
C ASP A 207 -11.70 24.31 6.90
N VAL A 208 -12.70 24.01 7.74
CA VAL A 208 -13.28 22.66 7.89
C VAL A 208 -14.69 22.62 7.30
N LYS A 209 -14.89 21.85 6.22
CA LYS A 209 -16.18 21.64 5.55
C LYS A 209 -16.65 20.21 5.68
N MET A 210 -17.89 20.02 6.11
CA MET A 210 -18.53 18.71 6.21
C MET A 210 -19.92 18.77 5.57
N SER A 211 -20.21 17.89 4.61
CA SER A 211 -21.53 17.73 3.99
C SER A 211 -21.97 16.27 3.97
N ASP A 212 -23.28 16.04 3.86
CA ASP A 212 -23.88 14.72 3.61
C ASP A 212 -23.40 13.61 4.58
N MET A 213 -23.42 13.93 5.88
CA MET A 213 -23.18 12.96 6.96
C MET A 213 -24.50 12.27 7.34
N GLY A 214 -24.67 11.00 6.94
CA GLY A 214 -25.94 10.25 7.04
C GLY A 214 -25.81 8.85 7.60
#